data_AF-A0A261EQI8-F1
#
_entry.id   AF-A0A261EQI8-F1
#
_cell.length_a   1.000
_cell.length_b   1.000
_cell.length_c   1.000
_cell.angle_alpha   90.00
_cell.angle_beta   90.00
_cell.angle_gamma   90.00
#
_symmetry.space_group_name_H-M   'P 1'
#
loop_
_entity.id
_entity.type
_entity.pdbx_description
1 polymer ?
#
loop_
_entity_poly.entity_id
_entity_poly.type
_entity_poly.pdbx_seq_one_letter_code
_entity_poly.pdbx_strand_id
1 'polypeptide(L)'
;MVQQSTVTVTGYVGADPKMLGEGEGKVPCCVFRVASTRRYFNRKDGRWEDLPTTWMQVRTYRSLALNIKDSISRGDPVIVNGQLTSDSWKDSQGNTRTALSIEAQSVGHDLSRGVARFQRMAPSDREDGSAIRRTDAPHDAQQQNPEFEDEDQEAQF
;
A
#
# COMPACT_ATOMS: atom_id res chain seq x y z
N MET A 1 22.56 -3.24 9.63
CA MET A 1 22.28 -3.90 8.35
C MET A 1 20.78 -4.09 8.24
N VAL A 2 20.13 -3.59 7.19
CA VAL A 2 18.67 -3.77 7.01
C VAL A 2 18.45 -5.10 6.29
N GLN A 3 17.63 -5.98 6.86
CA GLN A 3 17.23 -7.24 6.23
C GLN A 3 16.00 -6.99 5.35
N GLN A 4 16.03 -7.44 4.09
CA GLN A 4 14.93 -7.29 3.13
C GLN A 4 14.49 -8.67 2.62
N SER A 5 13.18 -8.91 2.60
CA SER A 5 12.58 -10.17 2.13
C SER A 5 11.52 -9.88 1.06
N THR A 6 11.95 -9.28 -0.04
CA THR A 6 11.04 -8.91 -1.13
C THR A 6 10.70 -10.11 -1.99
N VAL A 7 9.41 -10.28 -2.29
CA VAL A 7 8.88 -11.39 -3.08
C VAL A 7 8.00 -10.87 -4.20
N THR A 8 8.01 -11.58 -5.33
CA THR A 8 7.05 -11.39 -6.43
C THR A 8 6.31 -12.69 -6.66
N VAL A 9 4.98 -12.62 -6.69
CA VAL A 9 4.10 -13.78 -6.82
C VAL A 9 3.10 -13.54 -7.93
N THR A 10 2.95 -14.53 -8.80
CA THR A 10 1.91 -14.56 -9.84
C THR A 10 0.92 -15.67 -9.49
N GLY A 11 -0.36 -15.42 -9.71
CA GLY A 11 -1.37 -16.44 -9.45
C GLY A 11 -2.79 -15.94 -9.64
N TYR A 12 -3.73 -16.65 -9.04
CA TYR A 12 -5.16 -16.36 -9.14
C TYR A 12 -5.74 -15.97 -7.79
N VAL A 13 -6.62 -14.97 -7.78
CA VAL A 13 -7.31 -14.53 -6.57
C VAL A 13 -8.32 -15.59 -6.16
N GLY A 14 -8.19 -16.12 -4.95
CA GLY A 14 -9.03 -17.24 -4.49
C GLY A 14 -10.44 -16.85 -4.08
N ALA A 15 -10.60 -15.63 -3.56
CA ALA A 15 -11.86 -15.08 -3.08
C ALA A 15 -11.81 -13.55 -3.19
N ASP A 16 -12.98 -12.91 -3.22
CA ASP A 16 -13.07 -11.46 -3.37
C ASP A 16 -12.30 -10.75 -2.25
N PRO A 17 -11.53 -9.69 -2.58
CA PRO A 17 -10.79 -8.94 -1.57
C PRO A 17 -11.71 -8.32 -0.52
N LYS A 18 -11.33 -8.48 0.75
CA LYS A 18 -12.10 -8.01 1.90
C LYS A 18 -11.42 -6.81 2.52
N MET A 19 -12.18 -5.73 2.68
CA MET A 19 -11.73 -4.59 3.47
C MET A 19 -11.76 -4.91 4.96
N LEU A 20 -10.71 -4.49 5.65
CA LEU A 20 -10.57 -4.51 7.09
C LEU A 20 -10.31 -3.08 7.55
N GLY A 21 -10.77 -2.75 8.76
CA GLY A 21 -10.53 -1.43 9.34
C GLY A 21 -11.36 -0.34 8.69
N GLU A 22 -12.58 -0.64 8.23
CA GLU A 22 -13.54 0.38 7.82
C GLU A 22 -14.05 1.14 9.07
N GLY A 23 -13.93 2.48 9.07
CA GLY A 23 -14.34 3.35 10.17
C GLY A 23 -13.45 4.58 10.33
N GLU A 24 -13.99 5.62 10.97
CA GLU A 24 -13.28 6.88 11.21
C GLU A 24 -11.97 6.65 12.01
N GLY A 25 -10.86 7.22 11.54
CA GLY A 25 -9.55 7.11 12.17
C GLY A 25 -8.78 5.79 11.96
N LYS A 26 -9.30 4.84 11.18
CA LYS A 26 -8.60 3.57 10.86
C LYS A 26 -7.91 3.64 9.49
N VAL A 27 -6.74 3.00 9.39
CA VAL A 27 -6.02 2.87 8.12
C VAL A 27 -6.73 1.82 7.24
N PRO A 28 -7.17 2.17 6.01
CA PRO A 28 -7.76 1.20 5.10
C PRO A 28 -6.81 0.03 4.84
N CYS A 29 -7.30 -1.19 5.04
CA CYS A 29 -6.56 -2.41 4.80
C CYS A 29 -7.42 -3.35 3.94
N CYS A 30 -6.84 -3.98 2.92
CA CYS A 30 -7.53 -4.99 2.13
C CYS A 30 -6.74 -6.29 2.15
N VAL A 31 -7.45 -7.40 2.37
CA VAL A 31 -6.89 -8.73 2.49
C VAL A 31 -7.54 -9.68 1.50
N PHE A 32 -6.70 -10.44 0.79
CA PHE A 32 -7.13 -11.50 -0.12
C PHE A 32 -6.08 -12.62 -0.15
N ARG A 33 -6.38 -13.71 -0.84
CA ARG A 33 -5.46 -14.83 -1.01
C ARG A 33 -5.17 -15.08 -2.48
N VAL A 34 -3.91 -15.36 -2.79
CA VAL A 34 -3.44 -15.74 -4.13
C VAL A 34 -3.08 -17.21 -4.14
N ALA A 35 -3.64 -17.93 -5.10
CA ALA A 35 -3.29 -19.30 -5.45
C ALA A 35 -2.18 -19.28 -6.52
N SER A 36 -0.98 -19.73 -6.14
CA SER A 36 0.15 -19.90 -7.05
C SER A 36 0.38 -21.39 -7.30
N THR A 37 -0.08 -21.87 -8.45
CA THR A 37 0.11 -23.25 -8.90
C THR A 37 1.25 -23.31 -9.92
N ARG A 38 2.36 -23.97 -9.56
CA ARG A 38 3.48 -24.18 -10.49
C ARG A 38 3.19 -25.39 -11.37
N ARG A 39 3.53 -25.32 -12.64
CA ARG A 39 3.47 -26.45 -13.57
C ARG A 39 4.87 -26.89 -13.92
N TYR A 40 5.09 -28.19 -14.05
CA TYR A 40 6.36 -28.76 -14.50
C TYR A 40 6.11 -29.70 -15.68
N PHE A 41 7.10 -29.81 -16.57
CA PHE A 41 7.00 -30.71 -17.72
C PHE A 41 7.53 -32.10 -17.32
N ASN A 42 6.64 -33.08 -17.26
CA ASN A 42 7.02 -34.47 -17.01
C ASN A 42 7.52 -35.09 -18.32
N ARG A 43 8.83 -35.32 -18.41
CA ARG A 43 9.48 -35.88 -19.61
C ARG A 43 9.15 -37.34 -19.89
N LYS A 44 8.69 -38.11 -18.89
CA LYS A 44 8.29 -39.51 -19.07
C LYS A 44 6.96 -39.63 -19.78
N ASP A 45 6.01 -38.79 -19.37
CA ASP A 45 4.63 -38.82 -19.85
C ASP A 45 4.35 -37.77 -20.94
N GLY A 46 5.34 -36.93 -21.27
CA GLY A 46 5.26 -35.93 -22.34
C GLY A 46 4.25 -34.81 -22.09
N ARG A 47 3.86 -34.56 -20.83
CA ARG A 47 2.77 -33.63 -20.48
C ARG A 47 3.17 -32.66 -19.36
N TRP A 48 2.48 -31.53 -19.32
CA TRP A 48 2.57 -30.58 -18.21
C TRP A 48 1.70 -31.04 -17.05
N GLU A 49 2.29 -31.13 -15.87
CA GLU A 49 1.62 -31.53 -14.63
C GLU A 49 1.67 -30.39 -13.62
N ASP A 50 0.62 -30.32 -12.81
CA ASP A 50 0.47 -29.30 -11.78
C ASP A 50 1.09 -29.79 -10.46
N LEU A 51 1.89 -28.94 -9.84
CA LEU A 51 2.38 -29.14 -8.48
C LEU A 51 1.34 -28.66 -7.45
N PRO A 52 1.48 -29.04 -6.17
CA PRO A 52 0.64 -28.52 -5.11
C PRO A 52 0.56 -26.99 -5.14
N THR A 53 -0.65 -26.47 -5.01
CA THR A 53 -0.89 -25.02 -5.03
C THR A 53 -0.38 -24.38 -3.76
N THR A 54 0.48 -23.37 -3.92
CA THR A 54 0.92 -22.53 -2.80
C THR A 54 -0.09 -21.41 -2.59
N TRP A 55 -0.69 -21.32 -1.41
CA TRP A 55 -1.66 -20.28 -1.08
C TRP A 55 -1.04 -19.22 -0.18
N MET A 56 -1.10 -17.97 -0.62
CA MET A 56 -0.42 -16.85 0.06
C MET A 56 -1.44 -15.77 0.41
N GLN A 57 -1.45 -15.33 1.67
CA GLN A 57 -2.26 -14.18 2.08
C GLN A 57 -1.54 -12.89 1.65
N VAL A 58 -2.29 -11.95 1.09
CA VAL A 58 -1.80 -10.64 0.69
C VAL A 58 -2.52 -9.59 1.50
N ARG A 59 -1.77 -8.66 2.07
CA ARG A 59 -2.27 -7.47 2.77
C ARG A 59 -1.83 -6.23 2.02
N THR A 60 -2.76 -5.31 1.84
CA THR A 60 -2.54 -4.02 1.20
C THR A 60 -3.09 -2.93 2.09
N TYR A 61 -2.51 -1.73 1.99
CA TYR A 61 -2.87 -0.62 2.86
C TYR A 61 -3.16 0.66 2.08
N ARG A 62 -3.85 1.61 2.72
CA ARG A 62 -4.10 2.97 2.20
C ARG A 62 -4.78 2.93 0.83
N SER A 63 -4.31 3.76 -0.12
CA SER A 63 -4.86 3.85 -1.48
C SER A 63 -4.80 2.53 -2.25
N LEU A 64 -3.77 1.70 -2.02
CA LEU A 64 -3.69 0.40 -2.67
C LEU A 64 -4.82 -0.52 -2.21
N ALA A 65 -5.15 -0.53 -0.92
CA ALA A 65 -6.27 -1.32 -0.40
C ALA A 65 -7.60 -0.97 -1.07
N LEU A 66 -7.90 0.33 -1.19
CA LEU A 66 -9.11 0.83 -1.83
C LEU A 66 -9.15 0.46 -3.31
N ASN A 67 -8.05 0.72 -4.04
CA ASN A 67 -7.97 0.41 -5.46
C ASN A 67 -8.14 -1.10 -5.71
N ILE A 68 -7.59 -1.95 -4.86
CA ILE A 68 -7.72 -3.40 -4.99
C ILE A 68 -9.14 -3.86 -4.77
N LYS A 69 -9.84 -3.28 -3.78
CA LYS A 69 -11.24 -3.58 -3.52
C LYS A 69 -12.16 -3.28 -4.71
N ASP A 70 -11.80 -2.30 -5.53
CA ASP A 70 -12.58 -1.88 -6.71
C ASP A 70 -12.08 -2.53 -8.02
N SER A 71 -10.82 -2.97 -8.07
CA SER A 71 -10.20 -3.45 -9.31
C SER A 71 -10.09 -4.97 -9.42
N ILE A 72 -10.03 -5.69 -8.28
CA ILE A 72 -9.70 -7.12 -8.24
C ILE A 72 -10.88 -7.92 -7.71
N SER A 73 -11.22 -9.01 -8.41
CA SER A 73 -12.25 -9.96 -8.01
C SER A 73 -11.70 -11.39 -7.91
N ARG A 74 -12.48 -12.29 -7.31
CA ARG A 74 -12.19 -13.72 -7.33
C ARG A 74 -11.96 -14.22 -8.75
N GLY A 75 -10.90 -15.00 -8.93
CA GLY A 75 -10.52 -15.60 -10.21
C GLY A 75 -9.63 -14.72 -11.07
N ASP A 76 -9.41 -13.45 -10.70
CA ASP A 76 -8.53 -12.58 -11.47
C ASP A 76 -7.08 -13.08 -11.41
N PRO A 77 -6.38 -13.07 -12.56
CA PRO A 77 -4.96 -13.34 -12.59
C PRO A 77 -4.19 -12.09 -12.15
N VAL A 78 -3.30 -12.22 -11.18
CA VAL A 78 -2.60 -11.10 -10.55
C VAL A 78 -1.10 -11.33 -10.44
N ILE A 79 -0.37 -10.22 -10.46
CA ILE A 79 1.04 -10.12 -10.07
C ILE A 79 1.09 -9.28 -8.80
N VAL A 80 1.74 -9.79 -7.75
CA VAL A 80 1.90 -9.15 -6.45
C VAL A 80 3.39 -9.00 -6.16
N ASN A 81 3.82 -7.79 -5.81
CA ASN A 81 5.17 -7.53 -5.31
C ASN A 81 5.10 -6.84 -3.95
N GLY A 82 5.93 -7.30 -3.01
CA GLY A 82 5.95 -6.77 -1.66
C GLY A 82 6.91 -7.49 -0.74
N GLN A 83 6.73 -7.29 0.57
CA GLN A 83 7.58 -7.88 1.59
C GLN A 83 6.91 -9.11 2.20
N LEU A 84 7.68 -10.19 2.33
CA LEU A 84 7.26 -11.37 3.06
C LEU A 84 7.30 -11.08 4.56
N THR A 85 6.17 -11.24 5.22
CA THR A 85 6.00 -11.03 6.65
C THR A 85 5.48 -12.30 7.31
N SER A 86 5.68 -12.39 8.63
CA SER A 86 5.24 -13.50 9.44
C SER A 86 4.26 -12.98 10.49
N ASP A 87 3.00 -13.35 10.36
CA ASP A 87 1.94 -12.96 11.27
C ASP A 87 1.77 -14.01 12.37
N SER A 88 1.86 -13.59 13.63
CA SER A 88 1.63 -14.45 14.78
C SER A 88 0.36 -14.05 15.52
N TRP A 89 -0.53 -14.99 15.81
CA TRP A 89 -1.75 -14.78 16.60
C TRP A 89 -2.01 -15.96 17.54
N LYS A 90 -2.79 -15.74 18.60
CA LYS A 90 -3.25 -16.83 19.47
C LYS A 90 -4.55 -17.41 18.93
N ASP A 91 -4.62 -18.73 18.81
CA ASP A 91 -5.88 -19.42 18.53
C ASP A 91 -6.77 -19.49 19.77
N SER A 92 -8.00 -19.99 19.61
CA SER A 92 -8.98 -20.12 20.69
C SER A 92 -8.54 -21.03 21.84
N GLN A 93 -7.50 -21.85 21.62
CA GLN A 93 -6.91 -22.73 22.63
C GLN A 93 -5.67 -22.08 23.28
N GLY A 94 -5.35 -20.84 22.94
CA GLY A 94 -4.21 -20.10 23.47
C GLY A 94 -2.87 -20.42 22.79
N ASN A 95 -2.84 -21.28 21.77
CA ASN A 95 -1.61 -21.63 21.07
C ASN A 95 -1.22 -20.51 20.10
N THR A 96 0.07 -20.20 20.04
CA THR A 96 0.58 -19.25 19.04
C THR A 96 0.62 -19.94 17.68
N ARG A 97 -0.08 -19.37 16.71
CA ARG A 97 -0.05 -19.74 15.30
C ARG A 97 0.71 -18.68 14.54
N THR A 98 1.48 -19.14 13.56
CA THR A 98 2.25 -18.28 12.67
C THR A 98 1.84 -18.58 11.23
N ALA A 99 1.60 -17.54 10.43
CA ALA A 99 1.45 -17.68 9.00
C ALA A 99 2.25 -16.64 8.24
N LEU A 100 2.77 -17.05 7.08
CA LEU A 100 3.41 -16.15 6.14
C LEU A 100 2.35 -15.36 5.39
N SER A 101 2.58 -14.06 5.25
CA SER A 101 1.79 -13.18 4.39
C SER A 101 2.69 -12.25 3.58
N ILE A 102 2.12 -11.59 2.59
CA ILE A 102 2.81 -10.60 1.78
C ILE A 102 2.18 -9.25 2.12
N GLU A 103 2.99 -8.32 2.64
CA GLU A 103 2.65 -6.91 2.65
C GLU A 103 2.98 -6.33 1.27
N ALA A 104 1.94 -6.14 0.46
CA ALA A 104 2.08 -5.75 -0.93
C ALA A 104 2.34 -4.25 -1.07
N GLN A 105 3.37 -3.93 -1.85
CA GLN A 105 3.71 -2.57 -2.27
C GLN A 105 3.13 -2.27 -3.66
N SER A 106 2.94 -3.30 -4.49
CA SER A 106 2.25 -3.19 -5.77
C SER A 106 1.50 -4.47 -6.10
N VAL A 107 0.34 -4.31 -6.73
CA VAL A 107 -0.50 -5.39 -7.26
C VAL A 107 -1.11 -4.91 -8.56
N GLY A 108 -1.19 -5.80 -9.56
CA GLY A 108 -1.89 -5.53 -10.81
C GLY A 108 -2.38 -6.81 -11.47
N HIS A 109 -3.29 -6.68 -12.43
CA HIS A 109 -3.71 -7.79 -13.27
C HIS A 109 -2.53 -8.32 -14.10
N ASP A 110 -2.43 -9.64 -14.20
CA ASP A 110 -1.50 -10.31 -15.12
C ASP A 110 -2.09 -10.28 -16.53
N LEU A 111 -1.66 -9.29 -17.31
CA LEU A 111 -2.13 -9.06 -18.68
C LEU A 111 -1.67 -10.12 -19.69
N SER A 112 -0.82 -11.08 -19.29
CA SER A 112 -0.57 -12.27 -20.12
C SER A 112 -1.81 -13.16 -20.25
N ARG A 113 -2.82 -12.95 -19.40
CA ARG A 113 -4.05 -13.76 -19.30
C ARG A 113 -5.33 -12.97 -19.58
N GLY A 114 -5.23 -11.70 -19.99
CA GLY A 114 -6.41 -10.88 -20.24
C GLY A 114 -6.11 -9.41 -20.53
N VAL A 115 -7.17 -8.60 -20.52
CA VAL A 115 -7.13 -7.16 -20.76
C VAL A 115 -7.67 -6.42 -19.54
N ALA A 116 -7.10 -5.25 -19.25
CA ALA A 116 -7.59 -4.35 -18.20
C ALA A 116 -7.74 -2.93 -18.75
N ARG A 117 -8.61 -2.13 -18.13
CA ARG A 117 -8.77 -0.70 -18.43
C ARG A 117 -8.33 0.10 -17.22
N PHE A 118 -7.31 0.93 -17.39
CA PHE A 118 -6.79 1.76 -16.31
C PHE A 118 -7.57 3.07 -16.21
N GLN A 119 -8.03 3.42 -15.02
CA GLN A 119 -8.59 4.72 -14.69
C GLN A 119 -7.68 5.41 -13.67
N ARG A 120 -7.30 6.66 -13.97
CA ARG A 120 -6.57 7.49 -13.02
C ARG A 120 -7.55 8.07 -12.00
N MET A 121 -7.27 7.84 -10.74
CA MET A 121 -8.06 8.40 -9.64
C MET A 121 -7.62 9.84 -9.37
N ALA A 122 -8.58 10.75 -9.20
CA ALA A 122 -8.30 12.14 -8.89
C ALA A 122 -7.70 12.26 -7.47
N PRO A 123 -6.80 13.23 -7.22
CA PRO A 123 -6.26 13.49 -5.90
C PRO A 123 -7.32 13.89 -4.85
N SER A 124 -8.48 14.39 -5.28
CA SER A 124 -9.52 14.94 -4.40
C SER A 124 -10.53 13.93 -3.84
N ASP A 125 -10.59 12.70 -4.36
CA ASP A 125 -11.56 11.69 -3.92
C ASP A 125 -11.07 10.90 -2.69
N ARG A 126 -9.95 11.31 -2.09
CA ARG A 126 -9.34 10.63 -0.96
C ARG A 126 -9.02 11.63 0.13
N GLU A 127 -9.89 11.71 1.13
CA GLU A 127 -9.54 12.26 2.44
C GLU A 127 -8.45 11.39 3.06
N ASP A 128 -7.20 11.68 2.70
CA ASP A 128 -6.03 11.15 3.36
C ASP A 128 -5.90 11.90 4.68
N GLY A 129 -6.31 11.27 5.79
CA GLY A 129 -6.18 11.73 7.17
C GLY A 129 -4.73 11.82 7.65
N SER A 130 -3.81 12.30 6.81
CA SER A 130 -2.40 12.53 7.10
C SER A 130 -1.95 13.95 6.73
N ALA A 131 -2.76 14.95 7.11
CA ALA A 131 -2.27 16.31 7.24
C ALA A 131 -1.35 16.41 8.47
N ILE A 132 -0.08 16.00 8.33
CA ILE A 132 0.98 16.58 9.17
C ILE A 132 1.01 18.06 8.81
N ARG A 133 0.36 18.87 9.66
CA ARG A 133 0.45 20.32 9.62
C ARG A 133 1.93 20.71 9.79
N ARG A 134 2.64 20.94 8.70
CA ARG A 134 3.76 21.87 8.73
C ARG A 134 3.12 23.24 8.91
N THR A 135 3.12 23.71 10.15
CA THR A 135 2.86 25.12 10.46
C THR A 135 4.05 25.91 9.93
N ASP A 136 3.99 26.32 8.67
CA ASP A 136 4.75 27.48 8.22
C ASP A 136 3.95 28.70 8.68
N ALA A 137 4.32 29.22 9.85
CA ALA A 137 3.80 30.48 10.33
C ALA A 137 4.32 31.62 9.42
N PRO A 138 3.47 32.55 8.97
CA PRO A 138 3.95 33.75 8.29
C PRO A 138 4.67 34.64 9.31
N HIS A 139 5.88 35.06 8.93
CA HIS A 139 6.69 36.01 9.68
C HIS A 139 6.07 37.41 9.52
N ASP A 140 5.27 37.83 10.49
CA ASP A 140 4.74 39.19 10.58
C ASP A 140 5.90 40.17 10.80
N ALA A 141 6.24 40.94 9.76
CA ALA A 141 7.10 42.10 9.86
C ALA A 141 6.28 43.29 10.37
N GLN A 142 6.19 43.46 11.69
CA GLN A 142 5.83 44.73 12.30
C GLN A 142 7.10 45.42 12.81
N GLN A 143 7.71 46.22 11.93
CA GLN A 143 8.64 47.27 12.35
C GLN A 143 7.82 48.49 12.79
N GLN A 144 7.62 48.63 14.08
CA GLN A 144 7.34 49.91 14.73
C GLN A 144 8.02 49.95 16.08
N ASN A 145 9.05 50.80 16.21
CA ASN A 145 9.19 51.67 17.37
C ASN A 145 10.25 52.77 17.11
N PRO A 146 10.26 53.86 17.89
CA PRO A 146 10.14 55.21 17.34
C PRO A 146 11.45 55.99 17.40
N GLU A 147 11.41 57.14 16.74
CA GLU A 147 12.43 58.18 16.69
C GLU A 147 12.87 58.64 18.09
N PHE A 148 14.18 58.76 18.26
CA PHE A 148 14.79 59.70 19.20
C PHE A 148 15.66 60.65 18.39
N GLU A 149 15.25 61.91 18.38
CA GLU A 149 15.98 63.08 17.90
C GLU A 149 17.26 63.26 18.76
N ASP A 150 18.37 63.65 18.13
CA ASP A 150 18.92 64.99 18.34
C ASP A 150 20.19 65.25 17.51
N GLU A 151 20.28 66.51 17.08
CA GLU A 151 21.48 67.29 16.73
C GLU A 151 22.30 66.87 15.49
N ASP A 152 22.18 67.62 14.39
CA ASP A 152 23.05 68.80 14.19
C ASP A 152 22.94 69.44 12.79
N GLN A 153 23.19 70.75 12.77
CA GLN A 153 23.69 71.60 11.66
C GLN A 153 22.68 72.28 10.70
N GLU A 154 22.41 73.54 11.05
CA GLU A 154 22.75 74.76 10.30
C GLU A 154 22.86 74.72 8.76
N ALA A 155 22.08 75.62 8.14
CA ALA A 155 22.52 76.71 7.23
C ALA A 155 21.82 76.78 5.86
N GLN A 156 21.13 77.91 5.66
CA GLN A 156 21.10 78.82 4.49
C GLN A 156 20.95 78.18 3.08
N PHE A 157 20.00 78.58 2.21
CA PHE A 157 19.47 79.89 1.84
C PHE A 157 18.06 79.75 1.27
#